data_AF-A0A353B2Y9-F1
#
_entry.id   AF-A0A353B2Y9-F1
#
_cell.length_a   1.000
_cell.length_b   1.000
_cell.length_c   1.000
_cell.angle_alpha   90.00
_cell.angle_beta   90.00
_cell.angle_gamma   90.00
#
_symmetry.space_group_name_H-M   'P 1'
#
loop_
_entity.id
_entity.type
_entity.pdbx_description
1 polymer ?
#
loop_
_entity_poly.entity_id
_entity_poly.type
_entity_poly.pdbx_seq_one_letter_code
_entity_poly.pdbx_strand_id
1 'polypeptide(L)'
;MVAVILAISALLVFCIGVRSFVLLKAAYEPTDRERSDAFYTSITLLFSTVPRGREFRRLQRRTIGLLCLSMLLLYLAQLVLHQSEPWLR
;
A
#
# COMPACT_ATOMS: atom_id res chain seq x y z
N MET A 1 -20.43 -7.80 12.83
CA MET A 1 -19.67 -8.86 12.10
C MET A 1 -19.05 -8.35 10.79
N VAL A 2 -19.81 -7.66 9.94
CA VAL A 2 -19.32 -7.15 8.64
C VAL A 2 -18.07 -6.27 8.76
N ALA A 3 -18.05 -5.31 9.70
CA ALA A 3 -16.88 -4.45 9.93
C ALA A 3 -15.61 -5.22 10.31
N VAL A 4 -15.74 -6.29 11.10
CA VAL A 4 -14.62 -7.14 11.51
C VAL A 4 -14.06 -7.91 10.30
N ILE A 5 -14.93 -8.45 9.45
CA ILE A 5 -14.53 -9.14 8.22
C ILE A 5 -13.80 -8.17 7.29
N LEU A 6 -14.29 -6.93 7.15
CA LEU A 6 -13.63 -5.89 6.36
C LEU A 6 -12.25 -5.52 6.93
N ALA A 7 -12.14 -5.38 8.25
CA ALA A 7 -10.87 -5.06 8.91
C ALA A 7 -9.83 -6.18 8.74
N ILE A 8 -10.23 -7.44 8.91
CA ILE A 8 -9.35 -8.60 8.67
C ILE A 8 -8.94 -8.67 7.20
N SER A 9 -9.88 -8.48 6.28
CA SER A 9 -9.59 -8.45 4.84
C SER A 9 -8.60 -7.34 4.49
N ALA A 10 -8.77 -6.16 5.07
CA ALA A 10 -7.85 -5.05 4.90
C ALA A 10 -6.45 -5.36 5.41
N LEU A 11 -6.35 -6.00 6.58
CA LEU A 11 -5.07 -6.43 7.15
C LEU A 11 -4.35 -7.44 6.23
N LEU A 12 -5.07 -8.43 5.70
CA LEU A 12 -4.51 -9.41 4.76
C LEU A 12 -4.00 -8.73 3.49
N VAL A 13 -4.81 -7.83 2.89
CA VAL A 13 -4.43 -7.08 1.70
C VAL A 13 -3.21 -6.18 1.98
N PHE A 14 -3.16 -5.55 3.16
CA PHE A 14 -2.02 -4.75 3.59
C PHE A 14 -0.75 -5.59 3.71
N CYS A 15 -0.80 -6.76 4.35
CA CYS A 15 0.33 -7.67 4.45
C CYS A 15 0.84 -8.13 3.06
N ILE A 16 -0.07 -8.40 2.13
CA ILE A 16 0.28 -8.73 0.74
C ILE A 16 0.94 -7.54 0.04
N GLY A 17 0.42 -6.32 0.25
CA GLY A 17 1.00 -5.07 -0.24
C GLY A 17 2.43 -4.86 0.28
N VAL A 18 2.65 -5.01 1.59
CA VAL A 18 3.99 -4.91 2.20
C VAL A 18 4.94 -5.96 1.62
N ARG A 19 4.49 -7.21 1.46
CA ARG A 19 5.31 -8.26 0.84
C ARG A 19 5.69 -7.91 -0.61
N SER A 20 4.73 -7.38 -1.39
CA SER A 20 4.98 -6.90 -2.75
C SER A 20 5.99 -5.76 -2.77
N PHE A 21 5.94 -4.85 -1.79
CA PHE A 21 6.91 -3.78 -1.63
C PHE A 21 8.32 -4.29 -1.29
N VAL A 22 8.43 -5.26 -0.37
CA VAL A 22 9.72 -5.88 -0.02
C VAL A 22 10.33 -6.57 -1.25
N LEU A 23 9.51 -7.26 -2.06
CA LEU A 23 9.97 -7.85 -3.32
C LEU A 23 10.41 -6.78 -4.33
N LEU A 24 9.69 -5.67 -4.44
CA LEU A 24 10.08 -4.54 -5.30
C LEU A 24 11.44 -3.97 -4.88
N LYS A 25 11.67 -3.81 -3.56
CA LYS A 25 12.93 -3.35 -3.01
C LYS A 25 14.06 -4.36 -3.22
N ALA A 26 13.79 -5.64 -3.09
CA ALA A 26 14.79 -6.70 -3.27
C ALA A 26 15.18 -6.90 -4.75
N ALA A 27 14.22 -6.75 -5.66
CA ALA A 27 14.43 -6.97 -7.08
C ALA A 27 15.11 -5.79 -7.79
N TYR A 28 15.09 -4.59 -7.21
CA TYR A 28 15.62 -3.39 -7.87
C TYR A 28 16.43 -2.53 -6.91
N GLU A 29 17.73 -2.40 -7.21
CA GLU A 29 18.60 -1.46 -6.53
C GLU A 29 18.20 0.01 -6.77
N PRO A 30 18.56 0.93 -5.86
CA PRO A 30 18.47 2.36 -6.11
C PRO A 30 19.33 2.72 -7.31
N THR A 31 18.75 3.48 -8.24
CA THR A 31 19.51 4.09 -9.35
C THR A 31 20.48 5.14 -8.82
N ASP A 32 21.55 5.45 -9.55
CA ASP A 32 22.57 6.44 -9.13
C ASP A 32 21.96 7.80 -8.75
N ARG A 33 20.88 8.19 -9.46
CA ARG A 33 20.12 9.42 -9.23
C ARG A 33 19.33 9.42 -7.91
N GLU A 34 18.87 8.26 -7.47
CA GLU A 34 18.21 8.07 -6.17
C GLU A 34 19.25 7.91 -5.05
N ARG A 35 20.43 7.36 -5.35
CA ARG A 35 21.52 7.21 -4.40
C ARG A 35 22.15 8.55 -3.99
N SER A 36 22.12 9.53 -4.91
CA SER A 36 22.54 10.90 -4.63
C SER A 36 21.53 11.72 -3.82
N ASP A 37 20.29 11.22 -3.67
CA ASP A 37 19.26 11.94 -2.95
C ASP A 37 19.36 11.63 -1.45
N ALA A 38 19.72 12.63 -0.65
CA ALA A 38 19.90 12.50 0.80
C ALA A 38 18.60 12.10 1.52
N PHE A 39 17.45 12.31 0.89
CA PHE A 39 16.13 11.94 1.41
C PHE A 39 15.60 10.62 0.84
N TYR A 40 16.42 9.86 0.11
CA TYR A 40 15.99 8.59 -0.44
C TYR A 40 15.66 7.60 0.68
N THR A 41 14.38 7.26 0.78
CA THR A 41 13.86 6.21 1.64
C THR A 41 13.45 5.00 0.81
N SER A 42 13.25 3.85 1.47
CA SER A 42 12.69 2.70 0.75
C SER A 42 11.31 3.02 0.15
N ILE A 43 10.53 3.89 0.80
CA ILE A 43 9.19 4.28 0.36
C ILE A 43 9.25 5.15 -0.90
N THR A 44 10.30 5.95 -1.11
CA THR A 44 10.45 6.71 -2.36
C THR A 44 10.52 5.82 -3.61
N LEU A 45 10.84 4.53 -3.51
CA LEU A 45 10.70 3.58 -4.63
C LEU A 45 9.25 3.43 -5.12
N LEU A 46 8.28 3.47 -4.21
CA LEU A 46 6.86 3.38 -4.57
C LEU A 46 6.43 4.57 -5.41
N PHE A 47 7.03 5.73 -5.20
CA PHE A 47 6.70 6.98 -5.88
C PHE A 47 7.75 7.41 -6.90
N SER A 48 8.75 6.56 -7.15
CA SER A 48 9.83 6.86 -8.09
C SER A 48 9.24 7.04 -9.49
N THR A 49 9.48 8.22 -10.05
CA THR A 49 9.14 8.60 -11.42
C THR A 49 10.29 8.31 -12.39
N VAL A 50 11.40 7.77 -11.89
CA VAL A 50 12.58 7.43 -12.68
C VAL A 50 12.21 6.35 -13.72
N PRO A 51 12.61 6.52 -15.00
CA PRO A 51 12.29 5.56 -16.05
C PRO A 51 12.97 4.21 -15.78
N ARG A 52 12.19 3.24 -15.30
CA ARG A 52 12.60 1.84 -15.07
C ARG A 52 11.91 0.88 -16.05
N GLY A 53 12.24 -0.41 -15.97
CA GLY A 53 11.64 -1.47 -16.79
C GLY A 53 10.12 -1.58 -16.64
N ARG A 54 9.47 -2.25 -17.62
CA ARG A 54 8.00 -2.48 -17.59
C ARG A 54 7.58 -3.31 -16.37
N GLU A 55 8.40 -4.25 -15.93
CA GLU A 55 8.16 -5.08 -14.75
C GLU A 55 8.12 -4.27 -13.46
N PHE A 56 9.07 -3.35 -13.28
CA PHE A 56 9.07 -2.41 -12.17
C PHE A 56 7.76 -1.64 -12.10
N ARG A 57 7.33 -1.02 -13.21
CA ARG A 57 6.05 -0.28 -13.27
C ARG A 57 4.83 -1.15 -12.99
N ARG A 58 4.89 -2.44 -13.30
CA ARG A 58 3.81 -3.39 -13.01
C ARG A 58 3.76 -3.72 -11.51
N LEU A 59 4.90 -4.03 -10.91
CA LEU A 59 5.03 -4.30 -9.48
C LEU A 59 4.72 -3.07 -8.63
N GLN A 60 5.21 -1.89 -9.02
CA GLN A 60 4.93 -0.61 -8.36
C GLN A 60 3.42 -0.33 -8.34
N ARG A 61 2.75 -0.37 -9.49
CA ARG A 61 1.29 -0.16 -9.58
C ARG A 61 0.50 -1.19 -8.78
N ARG A 62 0.89 -2.47 -8.82
CA ARG A 62 0.27 -3.52 -8.02
C ARG A 62 0.42 -3.23 -6.52
N THR A 63 1.61 -2.84 -6.09
CA THR A 63 1.90 -2.55 -4.68
C THR A 63 1.11 -1.33 -4.20
N ILE A 64 1.09 -0.25 -4.98
CA ILE A 64 0.25 0.94 -4.69
C ILE A 64 -1.22 0.54 -4.63
N GLY A 65 -1.72 -0.22 -5.62
CA GLY A 65 -3.10 -0.66 -5.67
C GLY A 65 -3.52 -1.49 -4.45
N LEU A 66 -2.65 -2.40 -3.98
CA LEU A 66 -2.89 -3.19 -2.77
C LEU A 66 -2.95 -2.31 -1.51
N LEU A 67 -2.02 -1.36 -1.36
CA LEU A 67 -2.00 -0.46 -0.20
C LEU A 67 -3.19 0.51 -0.21
N CYS A 68 -3.59 1.02 -1.38
CA CYS A 68 -4.79 1.83 -1.50
C CYS A 68 -6.06 1.02 -1.20
N LEU A 69 -6.14 -0.22 -1.68
CA LEU A 69 -7.28 -1.10 -1.43
C LEU A 69 -7.42 -1.43 0.06
N SER A 70 -6.32 -1.68 0.77
CA SER A 70 -6.40 -1.93 2.22
C SER A 70 -6.87 -0.69 2.99
N MET A 71 -6.40 0.51 2.63
CA MET A 71 -6.91 1.75 3.22
C MET A 71 -8.40 1.95 2.95
N LEU A 72 -8.86 1.68 1.72
CA LEU A 72 -10.28 1.78 1.35
C LEU A 72 -11.13 0.81 2.18
N LEU A 73 -10.69 -0.43 2.35
CA LEU A 73 -11.38 -1.43 3.16
C LEU A 73 -11.45 -1.03 4.64
N LEU A 74 -10.38 -0.47 5.20
CA LEU A 74 -10.39 0.08 6.56
C LEU A 74 -11.37 1.24 6.70
N TYR A 75 -11.40 2.15 5.72
CA TYR A 75 -12.33 3.26 5.71
C TYR A 75 -13.79 2.79 5.67
N LEU A 76 -14.09 1.80 4.82
CA LEU A 76 -15.41 1.16 4.77
C LEU A 76 -15.77 0.46 6.09
N ALA A 77 -14.81 -0.24 6.72
CA ALA A 77 -15.03 -0.85 8.03
C ALA A 77 -15.41 0.20 9.09
N GLN A 78 -14.71 1.34 9.11
CA GLN A 78 -15.02 2.45 10.00
C GLN A 78 -16.39 3.06 9.72
N LEU A 79 -16.74 3.27 8.44
CA LEU A 79 -18.05 3.78 8.05
C LEU A 79 -19.17 2.86 8.54
N VAL A 80 -19.01 1.55 8.38
CA VAL A 80 -19.99 0.55 8.83
C VAL A 80 -20.16 0.59 10.35
N LEU A 81 -19.06 0.72 11.12
CA LEU A 81 -19.12 0.86 12.57
C LEU A 81 -19.88 2.13 12.97
N HIS A 82 -19.56 3.27 12.36
CA HIS A 82 -20.18 4.54 12.69
C HIS A 82 -21.69 4.57 12.35
N GLN A 83 -22.07 3.96 11.23
CA GLN A 83 -23.48 3.83 10.82
C GLN A 83 -24.27 2.84 11.67
N SER A 84 -23.60 1.90 12.35
CA SER A 84 -24.25 0.96 13.27
C SER A 84 -24.47 1.51 14.68
N GLU A 85 -23.86 2.65 15.03
CA GLU A 85 -24.00 3.32 16.33
C GLU A 85 -24.68 4.72 16.28
N PRO A 86 -25.79 4.95 15.54
CA PRO A 86 -26.42 6.27 15.52
C PRO A 86 -27.15 6.64 16.82
N TRP A 87 -27.30 5.70 17.75
CA TRP A 87 -28.17 5.82 18.95
C TRP A 87 -27.45 6.34 20.21
N LEU A 88 -26.14 6.63 20.15
CA LEU A 88 -25.33 7.15 21.26
C LEU A 88 -25.11 8.68 21.20
N ARG A 89 -25.87 9.39 20.36
CA ARG A 89 -25.93 10.86 20.34
C ARG A 89 -27.29 11.36 20.74
#